data_AF-A0A9P4MKL0-F1
#
_entry.id   AF-A0A9P4MKL0-F1
#
_cell.length_a   1.000
_cell.length_b   1.000
_cell.length_c   1.000
_cell.angle_alpha   90.00
_cell.angle_beta   90.00
_cell.angle_gamma   90.00
#
_symmetry.space_group_name_H-M   'P 1'
#
loop_
_entity.id
_entity.type
_entity.pdbx_description
1 polymer ?
#
loop_
_entity_poly.entity_id
_entity_poly.type
_entity_poly.pdbx_seq_one_letter_code
_entity_poly.pdbx_strand_id
1 'polypeptide(L)'
;MLFHRYSRRQELKKLQAQRGIGSNELSSIMKTIGASTDADAHKEQSPAEKQAELDAFDQKIYRAQCQMNEAMAAQLKMLGVPFFGTSPDRLVADDDDVNPDVDRSVDPKWSPRIRHSELHALQRRMISYLEDMYKD
;
A
#
# COMPACT_ATOMS: atom_id res chain seq x y z
N MET A 1 -12.28 -2.36 -0.79
CA MET A 1 -10.87 -2.80 -0.66
C MET A 1 -9.89 -1.69 -0.24
N LEU A 2 -9.97 -0.45 -0.76
CA LEU A 2 -9.15 0.68 -0.29
C LEU A 2 -9.29 0.90 1.23
N PHE A 3 -10.52 0.83 1.74
CA PHE A 3 -10.81 0.89 3.17
C PHE A 3 -10.09 -0.20 3.98
N HIS A 4 -9.99 -1.43 3.49
CA HIS A 4 -9.33 -2.52 4.21
C HIS A 4 -7.81 -2.35 4.31
N ARG A 5 -7.15 -1.94 3.21
CA ARG A 5 -5.70 -1.67 3.21
C ARG A 5 -5.36 -0.46 4.10
N TYR A 6 -6.20 0.57 4.07
CA TYR A 6 -6.08 1.73 4.95
C TYR A 6 -6.27 1.33 6.42
N SER A 7 -7.34 0.63 6.77
CA SER A 7 -7.59 0.17 8.15
C SER A 7 -6.46 -0.70 8.69
N ARG A 8 -5.95 -1.66 7.90
CA ARG A 8 -4.81 -2.49 8.28
C ARG A 8 -3.54 -1.67 8.56
N ARG A 9 -3.27 -0.65 7.73
CA ARG A 9 -2.13 0.27 7.92
C ARG A 9 -2.28 1.10 9.19
N GLN A 10 -3.49 1.58 9.48
CA GLN A 10 -3.81 2.29 10.72
C GLN A 10 -3.66 1.40 11.96
N GLU A 11 -4.08 0.13 11.88
CA GLU A 11 -3.88 -0.86 12.96
C GLU A 11 -2.38 -1.07 13.25
N LEU A 12 -1.56 -1.26 12.21
CA LEU A 12 -0.11 -1.40 12.37
C LEU A 12 0.54 -0.15 12.96
N LYS A 13 0.09 1.05 12.56
CA LYS A 13 0.56 2.31 13.14
C LYS A 13 0.22 2.41 14.64
N LYS A 14 -0.99 2.00 15.04
CA LYS A 14 -1.41 1.93 16.45
C LYS A 14 -0.60 0.92 17.25
N LEU A 15 -0.34 -0.27 16.70
CA LEU A 15 0.49 -1.29 17.34
C LEU A 15 1.92 -0.79 17.57
N GLN A 16 2.50 -0.08 16.60
CA GLN A 16 3.83 0.52 16.75
C GLN A 16 3.82 1.60 17.84
N ALA A 17 2.78 2.44 17.92
CA ALA A 17 2.66 3.44 18.98
C ALA A 17 2.54 2.80 20.38
N GLN A 18 1.82 1.68 20.50
CA GLN A 18 1.67 0.93 21.76
C GLN A 18 2.97 0.24 22.19
N ARG A 19 3.81 -0.19 21.26
CA ARG A 19 5.12 -0.81 21.57
C ARG A 19 6.04 0.14 22.35
N GLY A 20 5.95 1.45 22.10
CA GLY A 20 6.66 2.46 22.88
C GLY A 20 6.26 2.49 24.36
N ILE A 21 5.02 2.14 24.70
CA ILE A 21 4.52 2.09 26.08
C ILE A 21 5.14 0.91 26.82
N GLY A 22 5.12 -0.29 26.23
CA GLY A 22 5.72 -1.48 26.83
C GLY A 22 7.24 -1.37 26.99
N SER A 23 7.94 -0.70 26.07
CA SER A 23 9.38 -0.42 26.22
C SER A 23 9.69 0.48 27.43
N ASN A 24 8.86 1.48 27.68
CA ASN A 24 9.01 2.37 28.83
C ASN A 24 8.67 1.67 30.15
N GLU A 25 7.72 0.75 30.14
CA GLU A 25 7.37 -0.06 31.31
C GLU A 25 8.53 -1.01 31.69
N LEU A 26 9.11 -1.69 30.70
CA LEU A 26 10.27 -2.56 30.92
C LEU A 26 11.50 -1.80 31.44
N SER A 27 11.75 -0.59 30.93
CA SER A 27 12.86 0.24 31.43
C SER A 27 12.62 0.73 32.86
N SER A 28 11.37 1.05 33.21
CA SER A 28 10.97 1.39 34.59
C SER A 28 11.19 0.22 35.56
N ILE A 29 10.80 -0.99 35.16
CA ILE A 29 10.99 -2.21 35.97
C ILE A 29 12.49 -2.50 36.15
N MET A 30 13.30 -2.45 35.08
CA MET A 30 14.76 -2.63 35.17
C MET A 30 15.41 -1.62 36.11
N LYS A 31 15.00 -0.35 36.03
CA LYS A 31 15.50 0.72 36.91
C LYS A 31 15.12 0.49 38.37
N THR A 32 13.91 -0.02 38.62
CA THR A 32 13.42 -0.34 39.98
C THR A 32 14.17 -1.51 40.61
N ILE A 33 14.61 -2.49 39.81
CA ILE A 33 15.40 -3.65 40.25
C ILE A 33 16.87 -3.27 40.54
N GLY A 34 17.29 -2.05 40.22
CA GLY A 34 18.64 -1.56 40.46
C GLY A 34 19.64 -1.95 39.37
N ALA A 35 19.16 -2.41 38.21
CA ALA A 35 20.01 -2.57 37.04
C ALA A 35 20.35 -1.18 36.46
N SER A 36 21.62 -0.79 36.53
CA SER A 36 22.13 0.39 35.85
C SER A 36 22.18 0.10 34.35
N THR A 37 21.14 0.48 33.63
CA THR A 37 21.20 0.58 32.17
C THR A 37 22.10 1.77 31.85
N ASP A 38 23.22 1.57 31.15
CA ASP A 38 24.01 2.66 30.60
C ASP A 38 23.08 3.64 29.88
N ALA A 39 22.95 4.83 30.46
CA ALA A 39 21.88 5.78 30.20
C ALA A 39 22.07 6.59 28.90
N ASP A 40 22.64 5.97 27.87
CA ASP A 40 22.87 6.59 26.55
C ASP A 40 22.04 5.95 25.42
N ALA A 41 21.34 4.83 25.64
CA ALA A 41 20.63 4.14 24.57
C ALA A 41 19.17 4.58 24.34
N HIS A 42 18.54 5.26 25.31
CA HIS A 42 17.16 5.75 25.17
C HIS A 42 17.02 7.14 25.79
N LYS A 43 17.45 8.16 25.04
CA LYS A 43 16.97 9.52 25.25
C LYS A 43 15.44 9.48 25.16
N GLU A 44 14.75 9.97 26.19
CA GLU A 44 13.28 10.09 26.17
C GLU A 44 12.89 10.84 24.91
N GLN A 45 12.43 10.12 23.88
CA GLN A 45 12.13 10.71 22.59
C GLN A 45 11.05 11.76 22.81
N SER A 46 11.31 12.96 22.30
CA SER A 46 10.34 14.04 22.34
C SER A 46 9.05 13.59 21.61
N PRO A 47 7.88 14.14 21.97
CA PRO A 47 6.64 13.79 21.26
C PRO A 47 6.73 14.03 19.75
N ALA A 48 7.54 15.01 19.31
CA ALA A 48 7.81 15.27 17.90
C ALA A 48 8.64 14.16 17.23
N GLU A 49 9.67 13.64 17.90
CA GLU A 49 10.49 12.54 17.40
C GLU A 49 9.68 11.24 17.27
N LYS A 50 8.81 10.96 18.25
CA LYS A 50 7.88 9.81 18.18
C LYS A 50 6.93 9.90 17.00
N GLN A 51 6.37 11.09 16.75
CA GLN A 51 5.48 11.30 15.61
C GLN A 51 6.23 11.10 14.28
N ALA A 52 7.45 11.66 14.16
CA ALA A 52 8.29 11.48 12.99
C ALA A 52 8.65 10.00 12.75
N GLU A 53 8.92 9.23 13.81
CA GLU A 53 9.16 7.79 13.71
C GLU A 53 7.91 7.03 13.21
N LEU A 54 6.73 7.36 13.74
CA LEU A 54 5.47 6.75 13.30
C LEU A 54 5.17 7.05 11.83
N ASP A 55 5.48 8.26 11.37
CA ASP A 55 5.28 8.64 9.96
C ASP A 55 6.32 7.96 9.05
N ALA A 56 7.57 7.84 9.49
CA ALA A 56 8.58 7.07 8.77
C ALA A 56 8.21 5.57 8.70
N PHE A 57 7.68 5.01 9.77
CA PHE A 57 7.18 3.63 9.79
C PHE A 57 6.00 3.45 8.83
N ASP A 58 5.06 4.39 8.83
CA ASP A 58 3.91 4.40 7.94
C ASP A 58 4.32 4.47 6.46
N GLN A 59 5.35 5.26 6.14
CA GLN A 59 5.94 5.31 4.80
C GLN A 59 6.62 3.99 4.41
N LYS A 60 7.33 3.33 5.34
CA LYS A 60 7.94 2.01 5.10
C LYS A 60 6.87 0.97 4.74
N ILE A 61 5.77 0.93 5.49
CA ILE A 61 4.65 0.02 5.20
C ILE A 61 4.11 0.29 3.79
N TYR A 62 3.85 1.55 3.45
CA TYR A 62 3.33 1.90 2.13
C TYR A 62 4.28 1.48 1.00
N ARG A 63 5.58 1.76 1.13
CA ARG A 63 6.59 1.35 0.14
C ARG A 63 6.60 -0.17 -0.05
N ALA A 64 6.59 -0.92 1.05
CA ALA A 64 6.55 -2.38 0.99
C ALA A 64 5.26 -2.88 0.30
N GLN A 65 4.11 -2.27 0.62
CA GLN A 65 2.83 -2.61 -0.02
C GLN A 65 2.85 -2.35 -1.54
N CYS A 66 3.41 -1.22 -1.99
CA CYS A 66 3.56 -0.92 -3.40
C CYS A 66 4.45 -1.93 -4.10
N GLN A 67 5.62 -2.24 -3.53
CA GLN A 67 6.57 -3.23 -4.09
C GLN A 67 5.94 -4.61 -4.23
N MET A 68 5.20 -5.08 -3.21
CA MET A 68 4.49 -6.35 -3.27
C MET A 68 3.42 -6.35 -4.37
N ASN A 69 2.66 -5.25 -4.49
CA ASN A 69 1.61 -5.12 -5.50
C ASN A 69 2.19 -5.10 -6.92
N GLU A 70 3.31 -4.40 -7.13
CA GLU A 70 4.03 -4.36 -8.41
C GLU A 70 4.61 -5.73 -8.77
N ALA A 71 5.24 -6.43 -7.82
CA ALA A 71 5.78 -7.76 -8.05
C ALA A 71 4.69 -8.77 -8.44
N MET A 72 3.54 -8.75 -7.75
CA MET A 72 2.39 -9.59 -8.11
C MET A 72 1.81 -9.22 -9.48
N ALA A 73 1.65 -7.93 -9.78
CA ALA A 73 1.18 -7.48 -11.08
C ALA A 73 2.11 -7.92 -12.21
N ALA A 74 3.43 -7.88 -12.00
CA ALA A 74 4.42 -8.37 -12.95
C ALA A 74 4.29 -9.88 -13.19
N GLN A 75 4.08 -10.68 -12.14
CA GLN A 75 3.84 -12.12 -12.28
C GLN A 75 2.56 -12.41 -13.07
N LEU A 76 1.46 -11.72 -12.76
CA LEU A 76 0.19 -11.86 -13.49
C LEU A 76 0.34 -11.47 -14.96
N LYS A 77 1.10 -10.40 -15.24
CA LYS A 77 1.46 -10.01 -16.62
C LYS A 77 2.24 -11.11 -17.33
N MET A 78 3.25 -11.71 -16.68
CA MET A 78 4.05 -12.79 -17.25
C MET A 78 3.23 -14.04 -17.55
N LEU A 79 2.23 -14.33 -16.73
CA LEU A 79 1.27 -15.42 -16.92
C LEU A 79 0.23 -15.13 -18.01
N GLY A 80 0.24 -13.93 -18.60
CA GLY A 80 -0.72 -13.53 -19.63
C GLY A 80 -2.10 -13.15 -19.08
N VAL A 81 -2.22 -12.89 -17.77
CA VAL A 81 -3.49 -12.46 -17.17
C VAL A 81 -3.86 -11.07 -17.72
N PRO A 82 -5.07 -10.90 -18.30
CA PRO A 82 -5.48 -9.63 -18.90
C PRO A 82 -5.45 -8.47 -17.91
N PHE A 83 -5.25 -7.26 -18.41
CA PHE A 83 -5.26 -5.99 -17.66
C PHE A 83 -4.05 -5.73 -16.73
N PHE A 84 -3.13 -6.67 -16.54
CA PHE A 84 -1.90 -6.46 -15.74
C PHE A 84 -0.69 -5.96 -16.56
N GLY A 85 -0.85 -5.80 -17.87
CA GLY A 85 0.20 -5.33 -18.79
C GLY A 85 -0.22 -4.19 -19.70
N THR A 86 -1.29 -3.46 -19.37
CA THR A 86 -1.82 -2.37 -20.21
C THR A 86 -0.78 -1.27 -20.37
N SER A 87 -0.54 -0.86 -21.62
CA SER A 87 0.39 0.23 -21.93
C SER A 87 -0.10 1.57 -21.35
N PRO A 88 0.80 2.39 -20.77
CA PRO A 88 0.43 3.68 -20.19
C PRO A 88 -0.18 4.64 -21.22
N ASP A 89 0.18 4.50 -22.50
CA ASP A 89 -0.38 5.30 -23.61
C ASP A 89 -1.89 5.12 -23.81
N ARG A 90 -2.48 4.09 -23.18
CA ARG A 90 -3.92 3.79 -23.21
C ARG A 90 -4.64 4.20 -21.94
N LEU A 91 -3.93 4.79 -20.99
CA LEU A 91 -4.48 5.23 -19.72
C LEU A 91 -4.68 6.74 -19.76
N VAL A 92 -5.84 7.15 -19.25
CA VAL A 92 -6.16 8.56 -19.06
C VAL A 92 -6.38 8.81 -17.58
N ALA A 93 -5.99 9.99 -17.10
CA ALA A 93 -6.22 10.38 -15.72
C ALA A 93 -7.73 10.41 -15.43
N ASP A 94 -8.11 10.11 -14.19
CA ASP A 94 -9.53 10.06 -13.82
C ASP A 94 -10.20 11.46 -13.88
N ASP A 95 -9.42 12.54 -13.69
CA ASP A 95 -9.89 13.93 -13.71
C ASP A 95 -9.91 14.56 -15.11
N ASP A 96 -9.33 13.90 -16.12
CA ASP A 96 -9.39 14.41 -17.49
C ASP A 96 -10.79 14.17 -18.06
N ASP A 97 -11.39 15.24 -18.60
CA ASP A 97 -12.69 15.19 -19.25
C ASP A 97 -12.51 14.63 -20.67
N VAL A 98 -12.32 13.30 -20.74
CA VAL A 98 -12.12 12.60 -22.01
C VAL A 98 -13.44 12.62 -22.77
N ASN A 99 -13.53 13.50 -23.78
CA ASN A 99 -14.67 13.52 -24.68
C ASN A 99 -14.70 12.19 -25.48
N PRO A 100 -15.70 11.31 -25.25
CA PRO A 100 -15.71 9.94 -25.78
C PRO A 100 -15.76 9.87 -27.31
N ASP A 101 -16.14 10.96 -27.98
CA ASP A 101 -16.18 11.06 -29.44
C ASP A 101 -14.81 11.34 -30.08
N VAL A 102 -13.87 11.94 -29.35
CA VAL A 102 -12.52 12.23 -29.87
C VAL A 102 -11.64 10.99 -29.80
N ASP A 103 -11.79 10.16 -28.76
CA ASP A 103 -10.94 8.99 -28.56
C ASP A 103 -11.31 7.80 -29.47
N ARG A 104 -12.57 7.72 -29.92
CA ARG A 104 -13.00 6.74 -30.94
C ARG A 104 -12.47 7.00 -32.34
N SER A 105 -11.86 8.17 -32.58
CA SER A 105 -11.32 8.56 -33.88
C SER A 105 -9.87 8.11 -34.12
N VAL A 106 -9.19 7.60 -33.08
CA VAL A 106 -7.80 7.13 -33.17
C VAL A 106 -7.80 5.63 -33.48
N ASP A 107 -7.62 5.30 -34.76
CA ASP A 107 -7.41 3.97 -35.33
C ASP A 107 -8.43 2.86 -34.95
N PRO A 108 -9.30 2.39 -35.87
CA PRO A 108 -10.33 1.37 -35.61
C PRO A 108 -9.78 -0.03 -35.25
N LYS A 109 -8.45 -0.19 -35.14
CA LYS A 109 -7.77 -1.42 -34.77
C LYS A 109 -7.54 -1.55 -33.26
N TRP A 110 -7.62 -0.45 -32.51
CA TRP A 110 -7.35 -0.45 -31.07
C TRP A 110 -8.59 -0.13 -30.25
N SER A 111 -8.69 -0.77 -29.09
CA SER A 111 -9.73 -0.47 -28.11
C SER A 111 -9.59 0.97 -27.58
N PRO A 112 -10.70 1.63 -27.23
CA PRO A 112 -10.69 2.96 -26.61
C PRO A 112 -9.73 3.03 -25.41
N ARG A 113 -9.20 4.22 -25.14
CA ARG A 113 -8.43 4.48 -23.92
C ARG A 113 -9.33 4.29 -22.70
N ILE A 114 -8.73 3.83 -21.62
CA ILE A 114 -9.44 3.50 -20.38
C ILE A 114 -8.92 4.38 -19.25
N ARG A 115 -9.79 4.71 -18.30
CA ARG A 115 -9.37 5.48 -17.12
C ARG A 115 -8.59 4.60 -16.14
N HIS A 116 -7.78 5.22 -15.28
CA HIS A 116 -7.05 4.50 -14.25
C HIS A 116 -7.97 3.75 -13.28
N SER A 117 -9.06 4.38 -12.86
CA SER A 117 -10.09 3.76 -12.01
C SER A 117 -10.75 2.55 -12.67
N GLU A 118 -11.05 2.65 -13.96
CA GLU A 118 -11.65 1.57 -14.76
C GLU A 118 -10.71 0.38 -14.93
N LEU A 119 -9.44 0.64 -15.24
CA LEU A 119 -8.41 -0.41 -15.31
C LEU A 119 -8.31 -1.16 -13.97
N HIS A 120 -8.29 -0.43 -12.85
CA HIS A 120 -8.25 -1.05 -11.53
C HIS A 120 -9.51 -1.87 -11.22
N ALA A 121 -10.69 -1.45 -11.68
CA ALA A 121 -11.92 -2.22 -11.54
C ALA A 121 -11.85 -3.54 -12.33
N LEU A 122 -11.33 -3.50 -13.56
CA LEU A 122 -11.13 -4.68 -14.41
C LEU A 122 -10.12 -5.65 -13.81
N GLN A 123 -8.98 -5.16 -13.33
CA GLN A 123 -7.97 -5.96 -12.63
C GLN A 123 -8.57 -6.69 -11.41
N ARG A 124 -9.38 -5.98 -10.59
CA ARG A 124 -10.03 -6.59 -9.42
C ARG A 124 -11.01 -7.69 -9.83
N ARG A 125 -11.83 -7.45 -10.84
CA ARG A 125 -12.78 -8.45 -11.35
C ARG A 125 -12.06 -9.68 -11.85
N MET A 126 -10.94 -9.50 -12.55
CA MET A 126 -10.10 -10.61 -13.03
C MET A 126 -9.52 -11.42 -11.87
N ILE A 127 -8.99 -10.77 -10.83
CA ILE A 127 -8.49 -11.47 -9.63
C ILE A 127 -9.61 -12.26 -8.97
N SER A 128 -10.79 -11.65 -8.77
CA SER A 128 -11.93 -12.36 -8.17
C SER A 128 -12.37 -13.57 -8.99
N TYR A 129 -12.37 -13.47 -10.32
CA TYR A 129 -12.66 -14.60 -11.20
C TYR A 129 -11.62 -15.72 -11.08
N LEU A 130 -10.32 -15.37 -11.09
CA LEU A 130 -9.26 -16.35 -10.90
C LEU A 130 -9.38 -17.04 -9.55
N GLU A 131 -9.60 -16.28 -8.47
CA GLU A 131 -9.81 -16.86 -7.15
C GLU A 131 -10.99 -17.83 -7.11
N ASP A 132 -12.11 -17.49 -7.76
CA ASP A 132 -13.31 -18.33 -7.81
C ASP A 132 -13.05 -19.65 -8.56
N MET A 133 -12.31 -19.58 -9.67
CA MET A 133 -11.98 -20.74 -10.49
C MET A 133 -11.05 -21.76 -9.79
N TYR A 134 -10.33 -21.34 -8.76
CA TYR A 134 -9.40 -22.17 -7.98
C TYR A 134 -9.82 -22.36 -6.52
N LYS A 135 -11.09 -22.07 -6.18
CA LYS A 135 -11.64 -22.26 -4.82
C LYS A 135 -12.26 -23.65 -4.58
N ASP A 136 -12.36 -24.47 -5.63
CA ASP A 136 -12.66 -25.91 -5.55
C ASP A 136 -11.37 -26.77 -5.49
#